data_AF-A0A367K6M3-F1
#
_entry.id   AF-A0A367K6M3-F1
#
_cell.length_a   1.000
_cell.length_b   1.000
_cell.length_c   1.000
_cell.angle_alpha   90.00
_cell.angle_beta   90.00
_cell.angle_gamma   90.00
#
_symmetry.space_group_name_H-M   'P 1'
#
loop_
_entity.id
_entity.type
_entity.pdbx_description
1 polymer ?
#
loop_
_entity_poly.entity_id
_entity_poly.type
_entity_poly.pdbx_seq_one_letter_code
_entity_poly.pdbx_strand_id
1 'polypeptide(L)' 'MFTLILSVSGYSVVIDDICKDLLLKPTKVTTLFRSLGCKVDKASAEECREANNKMAKKATLVVPLKFPEVRNGINRR' A
#
# COMPACT_ATOMS: atom_id res chain seq x y z
N MET A 1 4.82 8.67 10.31
CA MET A 1 3.91 9.38 9.37
C MET A 1 2.94 8.42 8.69
N PHE A 2 3.39 7.43 7.90
CA PHE A 2 2.48 6.47 7.22
C PHE A 2 1.65 5.59 8.16
N THR A 3 2.17 5.27 9.35
CA THR A 3 1.41 4.59 10.41
C THR A 3 0.24 5.41 10.93
N LEU A 4 0.40 6.73 11.04
CA LEU A 4 -0.69 7.65 11.42
C LEU A 4 -1.74 7.72 10.32
N ILE A 5 -1.33 7.80 9.05
CA ILE A 5 -2.24 7.74 7.89
C ILE A 5 -3.10 6.48 7.96
N LEU A 6 -2.51 5.31 8.21
CA LEU A 6 -3.28 4.08 8.40
C LEU A 6 -4.28 4.20 9.56
N SER A 7 -3.85 4.72 10.71
CA SER A 7 -4.73 4.82 11.87
C SER A 7 -5.95 5.72 11.63
N VAL A 8 -5.78 6.85 10.92
CA VAL A 8 -6.89 7.79 10.66
C VAL A 8 -7.77 7.34 9.50
N SER A 9 -7.25 6.54 8.57
CA SER A 9 -7.99 6.02 7.41
C SER A 9 -8.62 4.64 7.66
N GLY A 10 -8.80 4.22 8.91
CA GLY A 10 -9.39 2.90 9.22
C GLY A 10 -8.56 1.73 8.70
N TYR A 11 -7.23 1.89 8.70
CA TYR A 11 -6.24 0.91 8.25
C TYR A 11 -6.32 0.53 6.76
N SER A 12 -6.95 1.37 5.95
CA SER A 12 -7.10 1.14 4.52
C SER A 12 -7.00 2.43 3.72
N VAL A 13 -6.18 2.41 2.65
CA VAL A 13 -5.77 3.64 1.96
C VAL A 13 -5.60 3.39 0.46
N VAL A 14 -6.16 4.27 -0.37
CA VAL A 14 -5.89 4.29 -1.82
C VAL A 14 -4.55 4.97 -2.07
N ILE A 15 -3.63 4.27 -2.74
CA ILE A 15 -2.25 4.72 -2.92
C ILE A 15 -2.16 6.03 -3.70
N ASP A 16 -3.03 6.22 -4.70
CA ASP A 16 -3.00 7.39 -5.57
C ASP A 16 -3.28 8.69 -4.81
N ASP A 17 -4.17 8.67 -3.82
CA ASP A 17 -4.49 9.84 -3.01
C ASP A 17 -3.28 10.27 -2.17
N ILE A 18 -2.59 9.31 -1.57
CA ILE A 18 -1.33 9.57 -0.85
C ILE A 18 -0.22 10.07 -1.78
N CYS A 19 -0.18 9.58 -3.02
CA CYS A 19 0.79 10.07 -4.01
C CYS A 19 0.54 11.54 -4.36
N LYS A 20 -0.73 11.94 -4.50
CA LYS A 20 -1.14 13.32 -4.79
C LYS A 20 -0.81 14.23 -3.60
N ASP A 21 -1.22 13.84 -2.39
CA ASP A 21 -1.05 14.65 -1.18
C ASP A 21 0.42 14.86 -0.81
N LEU A 22 1.25 13.82 -0.96
CA LEU A 22 2.65 13.84 -0.54
C LEU A 22 3.62 14.08 -1.70
N LEU A 23 3.12 14.22 -2.93
CA LEU A 23 3.91 14.36 -4.15
C LEU A 23 4.99 13.25 -4.30
N LEU A 24 4.64 12.02 -3.92
CA LEU A 24 5.54 10.86 -3.97
C LEU A 24 5.20 9.95 -5.15
N LYS A 25 6.24 9.30 -5.69
CA LYS A 25 6.05 8.27 -6.73
C LYS A 25 5.27 7.07 -6.17
N PRO A 26 4.32 6.48 -6.93
CA PRO A 26 3.53 5.34 -6.48
C PRO A 26 4.34 4.12 -6.03
N THR A 27 5.50 3.88 -6.65
CA THR A 27 6.42 2.80 -6.27
C THR A 27 6.94 2.98 -4.85
N LYS A 28 7.32 4.20 -4.46
CA LYS A 28 7.84 4.50 -3.12
C LYS A 28 6.75 4.35 -2.06
N VAL A 29 5.55 4.88 -2.32
CA VAL A 29 4.38 4.77 -1.44
C VAL A 29 3.98 3.30 -1.25
N THR A 30 3.94 2.53 -2.34
CA THR A 30 3.64 1.10 -2.30
C THR A 30 4.67 0.33 -1.46
N THR A 31 5.97 0.59 -1.64
CA THR A 31 7.02 -0.05 -0.86
C THR A 31 6.89 0.26 0.63
N LEU A 32 6.63 1.51 0.99
CA LEU A 32 6.44 1.91 2.39
C LEU A 32 5.27 1.17 3.05
N PHE A 33 4.10 1.11 2.39
CA PHE A 33 2.96 0.36 2.92
C PHE A 33 3.24 -1.15 3.02
N ARG A 34 3.95 -1.75 2.06
CA ARG A 34 4.38 -3.15 2.17
C ARG A 34 5.34 -3.39 3.33
N SER A 35 6.27 -2.48 3.58
CA SER A 35 7.17 -2.54 4.75
C SER A 35 6.43 -2.45 6.08
N LEU A 36 5.27 -1.78 6.11
CA LEU A 36 4.37 -1.74 7.27
C LEU A 36 3.48 -2.99 7.41
N GLY A 37 3.60 -3.97 6.51
CA GLY A 37 2.79 -5.20 6.53
C GLY A 37 1.43 -5.06 5.85
N CYS A 38 1.16 -3.96 5.13
CA CYS A 38 -0.08 -3.83 4.38
C CYS A 38 -0.07 -4.76 3.15
N LYS A 39 -1.22 -5.41 2.93
CA LYS A 39 -1.53 -6.03 1.66
C LYS A 39 -1.86 -4.92 0.66
N VAL A 40 -1.27 -4.99 -0.54
CA VAL A 40 -1.52 -4.02 -1.61
C VAL A 40 -2.12 -4.74 -2.80
N ASP A 41 -3.40 -4.50 -3.03
CA ASP A 41 -4.22 -5.09 -4.11
C ASP A 41 -4.79 -4.00 -5.01
N LYS A 42 -5.51 -4.40 -6.07
CA LYS A 42 -6.29 -3.49 -6.89
C LYS A 42 -7.41 -2.86 -6.05
N ALA A 43 -7.61 -1.55 -6.19
CA ALA A 43 -8.71 -0.84 -5.55
C ALA A 43 -10.08 -1.29 -6.11
N SER A 44 -11.16 -1.00 -5.39
CA SER A 44 -12.52 -1.28 -5.84
C SER A 44 -12.84 -0.50 -7.13
N ALA A 45 -13.90 -0.89 -7.84
CA ALA A 45 -14.33 -0.16 -9.03
C ALA A 45 -14.76 1.29 -8.71
N GLU A 46 -15.30 1.52 -7.52
CA GLU A 46 -15.68 2.83 -7.03
C GLU A 46 -14.46 3.70 -6.76
N GLU A 47 -13.50 3.18 -5.99
CA GLU A 47 -12.25 3.87 -5.67
C GLU A 47 -11.41 4.15 -6.93
N CYS A 48 -11.40 3.24 -7.90
CA CYS A 48 -10.74 3.47 -9.20
C CYS A 48 -11.37 4.65 -9.97
N ARG A 49 -12.69 4.84 -9.86
CA ARG A 49 -13.40 5.96 -10.51
C ARG A 49 -13.06 7.28 -9.80
N GLU A 50 -13.10 7.30 -8.47
CA GLU A 50 -12.75 8.47 -7.67
C GLU A 50 -11.29 8.90 -7.89
N ALA A 51 -10.37 7.94 -7.92
CA ALA A 51 -8.97 8.19 -8.21
C ALA A 51 -8.70 8.61 -9.67
N ASN A 52 -9.69 8.47 -10.57
CA ASN A 52 -9.55 8.59 -12.02
C ASN A 52 -8.45 7.67 -12.60
N ASN A 53 -8.28 6.49 -12.00
CA ASN A 53 -7.27 5.52 -12.39
C ASN A 53 -7.83 4.09 -12.31
N LYS A 54 -8.01 3.45 -13.48
CA LYS A 54 -8.51 2.07 -13.60
C LYS A 54 -7.60 1.00 -12.98
N MET A 55 -6.35 1.36 -12.69
CA MET A 55 -5.33 0.50 -12.09
C MET A 55 -4.92 0.99 -10.69
N ALA A 56 -5.75 1.82 -10.05
CA ALA A 56 -5.51 2.27 -8.69
C ALA A 56 -5.29 1.08 -7.75
N LYS A 57 -4.41 1.28 -6.78
CA LYS A 57 -4.06 0.27 -5.78
C LYS A 57 -4.52 0.72 -4.40
N LYS A 58 -4.94 -0.24 -3.60
CA LYS A 58 -5.37 -0.04 -2.22
C LYS A 58 -4.45 -0.83 -1.29
N ALA A 59 -3.92 -0.14 -0.29
CA ALA A 59 -3.16 -0.71 0.80
C ALA A 59 -4.07 -0.94 2.01
N THR A 60 -4.13 -2.16 2.52
CA THR A 60 -4.93 -2.51 3.70
C THR A 60 -4.08 -3.28 4.69
N LEU A 61 -4.14 -2.89 5.96
CA LEU A 61 -3.54 -3.67 7.06
C LEU A 61 -4.58 -4.68 7.56
N VAL A 62 -4.28 -5.97 7.43
CA VAL A 62 -5.20 -7.07 7.78
C VAL A 62 -4.56 -7.94 8.87
N VAL A 63 -5.38 -8.44 9.80
CA VAL A 63 -4.96 -9.42 10.81
C VAL A 63 -5.22 -10.86 10.34
N PRO A 64 -4.34 -11.83 10.65
CA PRO A 64 -3.04 -11.66 11.31
C PRO A 64 -2.02 -10.94 10.41
N LEU A 65 -1.18 -10.11 11.02
CA LEU A 65 -0.14 -9.37 10.31
C LEU A 65 0.85 -10.34 9.67
N LYS A 66 1.10 -10.14 8.36
CA LYS A 66 2.19 -10.82 7.65
C LYS A 66 3.28 -9.81 7.35
N PHE A 67 4.36 -9.88 8.13
CA PHE A 67 5.56 -9.10 7.82
C PHE A 67 6.27 -9.69 6.60
N PRO A 68 6.96 -8.86 5.79
CA PRO A 68 7.80 -9.37 4.72
C PRO A 68 8.84 -10.34 5.29
N GLU A 69 8.86 -11.56 4.77
CA GLU A 69 9.92 -12.51 5.09
C GLU A 69 11.23 -11.98 4.52
N VAL A 70 12.26 -11.92 5.35
CA VAL A 70 13.62 -11.62 4.89
C VAL A 70 13.98 -12.75 3.92
N ARG A 71 14.13 -12.43 2.63
CA ARG A 71 14.69 -13.39 1.67
C ARG A 71 16.12 -13.68 2.13
N ASN A 72 16.31 -14.82 2.80
CA ASN A 72 17.63 -15.37 3.03
C ASN A 72 18.28 -15.53 1.66
N GLY A 73 19.25 -14.68 1.36
CA GLY A 73 20.01 -14.74 0.13
C GLY A 73 20.72 -16.09 0.01
N ILE A 74 20.96 -16.47 -1.25
CA ILE A 74 21.67 -17.67 -1.72
C ILE A 74 20.74 -18.87 -1.95
N ASN A 75 20.24 -18.97 -3.19
CA ASN A 75 20.23 -20.26 -3.86
C ASN A 75 21.14 -20.12 -5.11
N ARG A 76 22.45 -20.24 -4.88
CA ARG A 76 23.39 -20.57 -5.95
C ARG A 76 23.24 -22.08 -6.15
N ARG A 77 22.49 -22.49 -7.17
CA ARG A 77 22.60 -23.80 -7.80
C ARG A 77 22.90 -23.57 -9.27
#